data_AF-W6LEB0-F1
#
_entry.id   AF-W6LEB0-F1
#
_cell.length_a   1.000
_cell.length_b   1.000
_cell.length_c   1.000
_cell.angle_alpha   90.00
_cell.angle_beta   90.00
_cell.angle_gamma   90.00
#
_symmetry.space_group_name_H-M   'P 1'
#
loop_
_entity.id
_entity.type
_entity.pdbx_description
1 polymer ?
#
loop_
_entity_poly.entity_id
_entity_poly.type
_entity_poly.pdbx_seq_one_letter_code
_entity_poly.pdbx_strand_id
1 'polypeptide(L)'
;MLQCFCRPLRGGSRWWKEGSPDFTRANLKRASLERKRLEASRYLPPVEPTTNQACSLYRQLLKKGKKDLVITDNEYFRRKVRFEFEVTSRQTSARVRGIMYEKGLWMLKNRLGGLM
;
A
#
# COMPACT_ATOMS: atom_id res chain seq x y z
N MET A 1 -21.93 -44.30 23.53
CA MET A 1 -23.14 -43.55 23.12
C MET A 1 -23.09 -42.18 23.78
N LEU A 2 -22.69 -41.15 23.03
CA LEU A 2 -22.60 -39.77 23.51
C LEU A 2 -23.96 -39.08 23.30
N GLN A 3 -24.65 -38.77 24.39
CA GLN A 3 -25.88 -37.99 24.36
C GLN A 3 -25.54 -36.52 24.07
N CYS A 4 -25.84 -36.06 22.86
CA CYS A 4 -25.85 -34.65 22.51
C CYS A 4 -26.99 -33.95 23.25
N PHE A 5 -26.66 -33.10 24.23
CA PHE A 5 -27.62 -32.20 24.84
C PHE A 5 -27.96 -31.08 23.85
N CYS A 6 -28.97 -31.30 23.01
CA CYS A 6 -29.63 -30.25 22.26
C CYS A 6 -30.38 -29.35 23.25
N ARG A 7 -29.79 -28.19 23.61
CA ARG A 7 -30.52 -27.14 24.31
C ARG A 7 -31.76 -26.79 23.49
N PRO A 8 -32.97 -26.76 24.08
CA PRO A 8 -34.14 -26.30 23.36
C PRO A 8 -33.91 -24.84 23.02
N LEU A 9 -33.98 -24.50 21.73
CA LEU A 9 -34.10 -23.13 21.26
C LEU A 9 -35.41 -22.58 21.85
N ARG A 10 -35.35 -22.06 23.08
CA ARG A 10 -36.46 -21.29 23.68
C ARG A 10 -36.82 -20.21 22.66
N GLY A 11 -38.11 -20.13 22.36
CA GLY A 11 -38.70 -19.35 21.28
C GLY A 11 -37.93 -18.05 21.04
N GLY A 12 -37.32 -17.96 19.86
CA GLY A 12 -36.47 -16.85 19.48
C GLY A 12 -37.20 -15.54 19.70
N SER A 13 -36.72 -14.75 20.66
CA SER A 13 -37.01 -13.32 20.70
C SER A 13 -36.73 -12.79 19.31
N ARG A 14 -37.81 -12.38 18.66
CA ARG A 14 -37.74 -11.70 17.38
C ARG A 14 -36.91 -10.45 17.64
N TRP A 15 -35.69 -10.38 17.12
CA TRP A 15 -34.75 -9.27 17.37
C TRP A 15 -35.34 -7.89 17.07
N TRP A 16 -36.41 -7.82 16.25
CA TRP A 16 -37.18 -6.62 15.96
C TRP A 16 -38.23 -6.23 17.03
N LYS A 17 -38.49 -7.08 18.02
CA LYS A 17 -39.36 -6.81 19.19
C LYS A 17 -38.58 -6.27 20.39
N GLU A 18 -37.25 -6.30 20.37
CA GLU A 18 -36.36 -5.85 21.46
C GLU A 18 -36.00 -4.35 21.37
N GLY A 19 -36.63 -3.60 20.47
CA GLY A 19 -36.36 -2.19 20.21
C GLY A 19 -35.34 -1.98 19.08
N SER A 20 -35.05 -0.72 18.77
CA SER A 20 -34.05 -0.38 17.75
C SER A 20 -32.66 -0.86 18.18
N PRO A 21 -31.85 -1.45 17.28
CA PRO A 21 -30.48 -1.86 17.61
C PRO A 21 -29.63 -0.68 18.10
N ASP A 22 -28.71 -0.93 19.04
CA ASP A 22 -27.75 0.09 19.47
C ASP A 22 -26.70 0.35 18.37
N PHE A 23 -26.88 1.46 17.66
CA PHE A 23 -25.97 1.91 16.61
C PHE A 23 -24.81 2.77 17.13
N THR A 24 -24.64 2.93 18.45
CA THR A 24 -23.62 3.82 19.04
C THR A 24 -22.22 3.46 18.56
N ARG A 25 -21.86 2.18 18.56
CA ARG A 25 -20.55 1.71 18.06
C ARG A 25 -20.36 2.01 16.57
N ALA A 26 -21.38 1.81 15.75
CA ALA A 26 -21.33 2.09 14.31
C ALA A 26 -21.20 3.59 14.05
N ASN A 27 -21.92 4.43 14.82
CA ASN A 27 -21.86 5.88 14.72
C ASN A 27 -20.49 6.42 15.14
N LEU A 28 -19.90 5.90 16.24
CA LEU A 28 -18.53 6.23 16.65
C LEU A 28 -17.51 5.84 15.58
N LYS A 29 -17.69 4.68 14.94
CA LYS A 29 -16.82 4.25 13.83
C LYS A 29 -16.95 5.18 12.62
N ARG A 30 -18.17 5.57 12.24
CA ARG A 30 -18.41 6.53 11.15
C ARG A 30 -17.74 7.88 11.44
N ALA A 31 -17.90 8.41 12.65
CA ALA A 31 -17.24 9.64 13.07
C ALA A 31 -15.69 9.54 12.99
N SER A 32 -15.12 8.40 13.40
CA SER A 32 -13.67 8.15 13.28
C SER A 32 -13.22 8.09 11.82
N LEU A 33 -13.98 7.47 10.92
CA LEU A 33 -13.66 7.41 9.49
C LEU A 33 -13.76 8.77 8.82
N GLU A 34 -14.75 9.60 9.18
CA GLU A 34 -14.86 10.97 8.67
C GLU A 34 -13.67 11.83 9.13
N ARG A 35 -13.23 11.70 10.40
CA ARG A 35 -12.00 12.37 10.86
C ARG A 35 -10.79 11.97 10.00
N LYS A 36 -10.61 10.67 9.73
CA LYS A 36 -9.54 10.19 8.84
C LYS A 36 -9.68 10.69 7.40
N ARG A 37 -10.90 10.82 6.88
CA ARG A 37 -11.15 11.37 5.53
C ARG A 37 -10.77 12.83 5.45
N LEU A 38 -11.16 13.63 6.45
CA LEU A 38 -10.80 15.04 6.56
C LEU A 38 -9.29 15.22 6.71
N GLU A 39 -8.63 14.40 7.52
CA GLU A 39 -7.17 14.39 7.62
C GLU A 39 -6.53 14.05 6.27
N ALA A 40 -6.98 12.98 5.60
CA ALA A 40 -6.48 12.55 4.29
C ALA A 40 -6.63 13.63 3.21
N SER A 41 -7.73 14.40 3.23
CA SER A 41 -7.98 15.49 2.27
C SER A 41 -7.02 16.67 2.41
N ARG A 42 -6.32 16.80 3.55
CA ARG A 42 -5.29 17.84 3.73
C ARG A 42 -3.96 17.48 3.06
N TYR A 43 -3.74 16.21 2.74
CA TYR A 43 -2.52 15.77 2.09
C TYR A 43 -2.64 15.89 0.57
N LEU A 44 -1.53 16.30 -0.06
CA LEU A 44 -1.43 16.30 -1.51
C LEU A 44 -1.38 14.86 -2.03
N PRO A 45 -2.05 14.57 -3.16
CA PRO A 45 -1.92 13.26 -3.79
C PRO A 45 -0.48 13.05 -4.31
N PRO A 46 -0.05 11.79 -4.49
CA PRO A 46 1.22 11.49 -5.13
C PRO A 46 1.30 12.14 -6.51
N VAL A 47 2.36 12.92 -6.72
CA VAL A 47 2.60 13.68 -7.96
C VAL A 47 3.54 12.90 -8.85
N GLU A 48 3.27 12.91 -10.15
CA GLU A 48 4.17 12.33 -11.14
C GLU A 48 5.52 13.07 -11.14
N PRO A 49 6.65 12.35 -11.08
CA PRO A 49 7.96 12.98 -11.11
C PRO A 49 8.22 13.66 -12.44
N THR A 50 9.00 14.74 -12.41
CA THR A 50 9.52 15.33 -13.65
C THR A 50 10.54 14.39 -14.31
N THR A 51 10.78 14.57 -15.61
CA THR A 51 11.79 13.81 -16.36
C THR A 51 13.18 13.91 -15.71
N ASN A 52 13.56 15.10 -15.24
CA ASN A 52 14.83 15.32 -14.53
C ASN A 52 14.92 14.54 -13.22
N GLN A 53 13.84 14.51 -12.44
CA GLN A 53 13.75 13.73 -11.21
C GLN A 53 13.85 12.23 -11.49
N ALA A 54 13.13 11.73 -12.50
CA ALA A 54 13.19 10.33 -12.91
C ALA A 54 14.59 9.92 -13.38
N CYS A 55 15.23 10.72 -14.22
CA CYS A 55 16.62 10.49 -14.67
C CYS A 55 17.62 10.49 -13.51
N SER A 56 17.47 11.42 -12.56
CA SER A 56 18.31 11.48 -11.37
C SER A 56 18.14 10.23 -10.50
N LEU A 57 16.89 9.82 -10.23
CA LEU A 57 16.59 8.61 -9.47
C LEU A 57 17.14 7.36 -10.15
N TYR A 58 16.94 7.22 -11.46
CA TYR A 58 17.47 6.11 -12.25
C TYR A 58 18.99 5.99 -12.10
N ARG A 59 19.72 7.11 -12.28
CA ARG A 59 21.19 7.13 -12.12
C ARG A 59 21.63 6.77 -10.70
N GLN A 60 20.93 7.28 -9.68
CA GLN A 60 21.23 6.98 -8.28
C GLN A 60 21.03 5.50 -7.96
N LEU A 61 19.94 4.88 -8.46
CA LEU A 61 19.66 3.45 -8.27
C LEU A 61 20.76 2.59 -8.90
N LEU A 62 21.18 2.90 -10.12
CA LEU A 62 22.27 2.16 -10.77
C LEU A 62 23.61 2.34 -10.04
N LYS A 63 23.93 3.56 -9.60
CA LYS A 63 25.16 3.84 -8.84
C LYS A 63 25.17 3.07 -7.52
N LYS A 64 24.03 3.02 -6.83
CA LYS A 64 23.88 2.27 -5.58
C LYS A 64 23.93 0.77 -5.83
N GLY A 65 23.29 0.28 -6.89
CA GLY A 65 23.35 -1.13 -7.31
C GLY A 65 24.79 -1.59 -7.51
N LYS A 66 25.59 -0.85 -8.28
CA LYS A 66 27.01 -1.15 -8.51
C LYS A 66 27.84 -1.21 -7.22
N LYS A 67 27.46 -0.45 -6.19
CA LYS A 67 28.20 -0.35 -4.93
C LYS A 67 27.77 -1.41 -3.92
N ASP A 68 26.47 -1.64 -3.80
CA ASP A 68 25.86 -2.37 -2.69
C ASP A 68 25.50 -3.83 -3.09
N LEU A 69 25.37 -4.14 -4.39
CA LEU A 69 25.07 -5.50 -4.86
C LEU A 69 26.36 -6.32 -5.02
N VAL A 70 26.39 -7.46 -4.33
CA VAL A 70 27.47 -8.44 -4.25
C VAL A 70 27.05 -9.77 -4.88
N ILE A 71 25.85 -10.26 -4.58
CA ILE A 71 25.33 -11.57 -5.00
C ILE A 71 24.50 -11.42 -6.29
N THR A 72 23.63 -10.42 -6.34
CA THR A 72 22.75 -10.18 -7.49
C THR A 72 23.56 -9.75 -8.71
N ASP A 73 23.27 -10.35 -9.88
CA ASP A 73 23.85 -9.91 -11.15
C ASP A 73 23.51 -8.43 -11.45
N ASN A 74 24.57 -7.63 -11.53
CA ASN A 74 24.50 -6.20 -11.82
C ASN A 74 23.88 -5.90 -13.19
N GLU A 75 24.12 -6.76 -14.19
CA GLU A 75 23.55 -6.56 -15.53
C GLU A 75 22.06 -6.83 -15.53
N TYR A 76 21.62 -7.93 -14.90
CA TYR A 76 20.21 -8.20 -14.68
C TYR A 76 19.52 -7.07 -13.90
N PHE A 77 20.12 -6.60 -12.80
CA PHE A 77 19.58 -5.48 -12.03
C PHE A 77 19.40 -4.23 -12.90
N ARG A 78 20.42 -3.84 -13.67
CA ARG A 78 20.35 -2.69 -14.58
C ARG A 78 19.24 -2.85 -15.62
N ARG A 79 19.11 -4.03 -16.23
CA ARG A 79 18.05 -4.33 -17.20
C ARG A 79 16.66 -4.21 -16.58
N LYS A 80 16.48 -4.73 -15.36
CA LYS A 80 15.20 -4.63 -14.64
C LYS A 80 14.86 -3.20 -14.25
N VAL A 81 15.80 -2.43 -13.72
CA VAL A 81 15.57 -1.00 -13.42
C VAL A 81 15.21 -0.24 -14.70
N ARG A 82 15.91 -0.50 -15.81
CA ARG A 82 15.57 0.11 -17.10
C ARG A 82 14.15 -0.23 -17.55
N PHE A 83 13.77 -1.49 -17.47
CA PHE A 83 12.43 -1.95 -17.83
C PHE A 83 11.34 -1.25 -17.03
N GLU A 84 11.50 -1.09 -15.71
CA GLU A 84 10.52 -0.40 -14.87
C GLU A 84 10.34 1.07 -15.27
N PHE A 85 11.44 1.75 -15.62
CA PHE A 85 11.41 3.16 -16.02
C PHE A 85 10.90 3.36 -17.45
N GLU A 86 11.15 2.43 -18.38
CA GLU A 86 10.77 2.59 -19.79
C GLU A 86 9.41 1.98 -20.13
N VAL A 87 9.01 0.89 -19.47
CA VAL A 87 7.80 0.13 -19.80
C VAL A 87 6.72 0.35 -18.74
N THR A 88 6.98 -0.03 -17.50
CA THR A 88 5.96 0.02 -16.43
C THR A 88 5.47 1.45 -16.19
N SER A 89 6.36 2.43 -16.18
CA SER A 89 6.00 3.84 -16.00
C SER A 89 5.04 4.33 -17.09
N ARG A 90 5.24 3.92 -18.35
CA ARG A 90 4.41 4.34 -19.50
C ARG A 90 3.05 3.64 -19.53
N GLN A 91 2.98 2.40 -19.05
CA GLN A 91 1.74 1.64 -18.97
C GLN A 91 0.84 2.08 -17.80
N THR A 92 1.43 2.60 -16.73
CA THR A 92 0.70 2.97 -15.50
C THR A 92 0.22 4.41 -15.51
N SER A 93 -0.68 4.76 -14.59
CA SER A 93 -1.21 6.12 -14.45
C SER A 93 -0.22 7.06 -13.73
N ALA A 94 -0.41 8.37 -13.90
CA ALA A 94 0.43 9.41 -13.28
C ALA A 94 0.58 9.25 -11.76
N ARG A 95 -0.51 8.93 -11.06
CA ARG A 95 -0.49 8.68 -9.61
C ARG A 95 0.37 7.47 -9.25
N VAL A 96 0.29 6.40 -10.03
CA VAL A 96 1.12 5.20 -9.82
C VAL A 96 2.59 5.52 -10.09
N ARG A 97 2.90 6.33 -11.10
CA ARG A 97 4.27 6.82 -11.33
C ARG A 97 4.82 7.62 -10.15
N GLY A 98 4.00 8.46 -9.52
CA GLY A 98 4.37 9.16 -8.28
C GLY A 98 4.71 8.20 -7.14
N ILE A 99 3.87 7.17 -6.93
CA ILE A 99 4.11 6.14 -5.91
C ILE A 99 5.38 5.33 -6.22
N MET A 100 5.61 4.96 -7.48
CA MET A 100 6.82 4.24 -7.91
C MET A 100 8.08 5.08 -7.68
N TYR A 101 8.01 6.40 -7.92
CA TYR A 101 9.09 7.33 -7.65
C TYR A 101 9.42 7.41 -6.16
N GLU A 102 8.42 7.59 -5.30
CA GLU A 102 8.59 7.58 -3.84
C GLU A 102 9.16 6.24 -3.35
N LYS A 103 8.70 5.12 -3.89
CA LYS A 103 9.25 3.78 -3.63
C LYS A 103 10.73 3.72 -4.01
N GLY A 104 11.11 4.25 -5.17
CA GLY A 104 12.52 4.29 -5.59
C GLY A 104 13.38 5.13 -4.65
N LEU A 105 12.89 6.28 -4.20
CA LEU A 105 13.57 7.10 -3.17
C LEU A 105 13.72 6.34 -1.85
N TRP A 106 12.68 5.60 -1.45
CA TRP A 106 12.74 4.75 -0.27
C TRP A 106 13.78 3.62 -0.43
N MET A 107 13.85 2.98 -1.61
CA MET A 107 14.87 1.97 -1.91
C MET A 107 16.29 2.55 -1.82
N LEU A 108 16.52 3.78 -2.28
CA LEU A 108 17.82 4.44 -2.13
C LEU A 108 18.23 4.65 -0.67
N LYS A 109 17.27 5.01 0.19
CA LYS A 109 17.53 5.20 1.63
C LYS A 109 17.76 3.86 2.33
N ASN A 110 17.02 2.81 1.94
CA ASN A 110 16.97 1.53 2.65
C ASN A 110 17.75 0.40 1.93
N ARG A 111 18.96 0.69 1.43
CA ARG A 111 19.86 -0.33 0.81
C ARG A 111 19.16 -1.19 -0.25
N LEU A 112 18.48 -0.53 -1.19
CA LEU A 112 17.73 -1.15 -2.29
C LEU A 112 16.63 -2.14 -1.84
N GLY A 113 16.16 -2.05 -0.59
CA GLY A 113 15.17 -2.96 -0.04
C GLY A 113 15.73 -4.31 0.41
N GLY A 114 17.03 -4.37 0.73
CA GLY A 114 17.70 -5.59 1.18
C GLY A 114 18.22 -6.46 0.04
N LEU A 115 18.28 -5.94 -1.19
CA LEU A 115 19.00 -6.60 -2.28
C LEU A 115 20.50 -6.65 -1.94
N MET A 116 21.07 -7.84 -2.04
CA MET A 116 22.48 -8.13 -1.80
C MET A 116 23.15 -8.69 -3.02
#